data_AF-A0A6J4Y0V5-F1
#
_entry.id   AF-A0A6J4Y0V5-F1
#
_cell.length_a   1.000
_cell.length_b   1.000
_cell.length_c   1.000
_cell.angle_alpha   90.00
_cell.angle_beta   90.00
_cell.angle_gamma   90.00
#
_symmetry.space_group_name_H-M   'P 1'
#
loop_
_entity.id
_entity.type
_entity.pdbx_description
1 polymer ?
#
loop_
_entity_poly.entity_id
_entity_poly.type
_entity_poly.pdbx_seq_one_letter_code
_entity_poly.pdbx_strand_id
1 'polypeptide(L)' 'SGGFNPDRIAEFEKRQVPVDAYGVGSYLMRGVNTFTAVIVMLEGKPCAKVGRQYTPNPRLELVRL' A
#
# COMPACT_ATOMS: atom_id res chain seq x y z
N SER A 1 5.91 3.74 3.54
CA SER A 1 6.75 4.17 2.40
C SER A 1 5.96 4.74 1.22
N GLY A 2 4.66 5.07 1.36
CA GLY A 2 3.87 5.50 0.20
C GLY A 2 4.21 6.91 -0.28
N GLY A 3 4.34 7.06 -1.59
CA GLY A 3 4.43 8.37 -2.25
C GLY A 3 5.84 8.94 -2.36
N PHE A 4 6.86 8.12 -2.61
CA PHE A 4 8.12 8.64 -3.14
C PHE A 4 7.92 9.10 -4.58
N ASN A 5 8.45 10.28 -4.87
CA ASN A 5 8.50 10.95 -6.16
C ASN A 5 9.85 11.73 -6.21
N PRO A 6 10.23 12.33 -7.35
CA PRO A 6 11.51 13.03 -7.48
C PRO A 6 11.71 14.12 -6.42
N ASP A 7 10.70 14.94 -6.15
CA ASP A 7 10.80 16.05 -5.18
C ASP A 7 11.09 15.55 -3.76
N ARG A 8 10.43 14.46 -3.35
CA ARG A 8 10.63 13.87 -2.03
C ARG A 8 11.99 13.17 -1.91
N ILE A 9 12.47 12.55 -2.99
CA ILE A 9 13.83 11.97 -3.03
C ILE A 9 14.86 13.10 -2.88
N ALA A 10 14.71 14.19 -3.63
CA ALA A 10 15.60 15.35 -3.53
C ALA A 10 15.61 15.96 -2.11
N GLU A 11 14.46 16.01 -1.43
CA GLU A 11 14.40 16.45 -0.02
C GLU A 11 15.20 15.52 0.90
N PHE A 12 15.09 14.20 0.72
CA PHE A 12 15.81 13.21 1.52
C PHE A 12 17.32 13.31 1.31
N GLU A 13 17.76 13.46 0.06
CA GLU A 13 19.18 13.64 -0.28
C GLU A 13 19.73 14.96 0.29
N LYS A 14 18.98 16.06 0.17
CA LYS A 14 19.35 17.36 0.75
C LYS A 14 19.53 17.28 2.27
N ARG A 15 18.72 16.45 2.93
CA ARG A 15 18.77 16.22 4.39
C ARG A 15 19.79 15.16 4.79
N GLN A 16 20.49 14.55 3.84
CA GLN A 16 21.44 13.45 4.06
C GLN A 16 20.83 12.33 4.92
N VAL A 17 19.55 12.00 4.68
CA VAL A 17 18.88 10.91 5.39
C VAL A 17 19.62 9.60 5.05
N PRO A 18 20.00 8.77 6.04
CA PRO A 18 20.66 7.50 5.77
C PRO A 18 19.67 6.55 5.10
N VAL A 19 19.82 6.36 3.79
CA VAL A 19 18.98 5.51 2.95
C VAL A 19 19.86 4.74 1.98
N ASP A 20 19.73 3.42 1.94
CA ASP A 20 20.46 2.57 0.99
C ASP A 20 19.74 2.46 -0.37
N ALA A 21 18.41 2.60 -0.39
CA ALA A 21 17.59 2.52 -1.59
C ALA A 21 16.20 3.18 -1.43
N TYR A 22 15.62 3.64 -2.55
CA TYR A 22 14.26 4.20 -2.61
C TYR A 22 13.29 3.23 -3.30
N GLY A 23 12.26 2.79 -2.59
CA GLY A 23 11.15 2.04 -3.19
C GLY A 23 10.11 2.98 -3.81
N VAL A 24 10.04 3.05 -5.14
CA VAL A 24 9.11 3.92 -5.88
C VAL A 24 8.05 3.07 -6.59
N GLY A 25 6.80 3.19 -6.16
CA GLY A 25 5.67 2.44 -6.70
C GLY A 25 4.78 3.28 -7.61
N SER A 26 3.72 3.86 -7.03
CA SER A 26 2.65 4.54 -7.77
C SER A 26 3.10 5.65 -8.73
N TYR A 27 4.23 6.31 -8.46
CA TYR A 27 4.79 7.32 -9.36
C TYR A 27 5.25 6.75 -10.71
N LEU A 28 5.67 5.48 -10.75
CA LEU A 28 6.14 4.80 -11.97
C LEU A 28 5.03 4.05 -12.71
N MET A 29 3.90 3.79 -12.06
CA MET A 29 2.81 3.00 -12.65
C MET A 29 1.86 3.87 -13.48
N ARG A 30 1.38 3.33 -14.61
CA ARG A 30 0.35 3.96 -15.43
C ARG A 30 -1.05 3.54 -14.96
N GLY A 31 -1.97 4.50 -14.88
CA GLY A 31 -3.36 4.29 -14.47
C GLY A 31 -3.57 4.29 -12.95
N VAL A 32 -4.84 4.37 -12.53
CA VAL A 32 -5.24 4.41 -11.12
C VAL A 32 -5.78 3.04 -10.72
N ASN A 33 -4.90 2.17 -10.23
CA ASN A 33 -5.26 0.84 -9.71
C ASN A 33 -4.97 0.77 -8.21
N THR A 34 -5.52 1.72 -7.45
CA THR A 34 -5.29 1.83 -6.01
C THR A 34 -6.17 0.87 -5.21
N PHE A 35 -5.92 -0.42 -5.35
CA PHE A 35 -6.46 -1.42 -4.44
C PHE A 35 -5.44 -1.75 -3.35
N THR A 36 -5.91 -1.85 -2.12
CA THR A 36 -5.10 -2.35 -1.01
C THR A 36 -5.80 -3.57 -0.43
N ALA A 37 -5.12 -4.71 -0.42
CA ALA A 37 -5.56 -5.88 0.32
C ALA A 37 -4.88 -5.87 1.69
N VAL A 38 -5.68 -6.03 2.75
CA VAL A 38 -5.21 -6.18 4.12
C VAL A 38 -6.00 -7.29 4.79
N ILE A 39 -5.33 -8.06 5.65
CA ILE A 39 -6.01 -9.01 6.52
C ILE A 39 -6.81 -8.20 7.55
N VAL A 40 -8.11 -8.47 7.61
CA VAL A 40 -9.05 -7.81 8.53
C VAL A 40 -9.79 -8.80 9.42
N MET A 41 -9.69 -10.09 9.10
CA MET A 41 -10.34 -11.20 9.80
C MET A 41 -9.41 -12.43 9.75
N LEU A 42 -9.25 -13.10 10.88
CA LEU A 42 -8.54 -14.38 10.99
C LEU A 42 -9.45 -15.35 11.75
N GLU A 43 -9.80 -16.49 11.14
CA GLU A 43 -10.68 -17.50 11.76
C GLU A 43 -12.00 -16.91 12.30
N GLY A 44 -12.60 -15.96 11.57
CA GLY A 44 -13.83 -15.28 11.98
C GLY A 44 -13.66 -14.24 13.09
N LYS A 45 -12.43 -13.97 13.55
CA LYS A 45 -12.11 -12.95 14.55
C LYS A 45 -11.53 -11.70 13.89
N PRO A 46 -12.05 -10.48 14.18
CA PRO A 46 -11.49 -9.24 13.64
C PRO A 46 -10.04 -9.01 14.08
N CYS A 47 -9.18 -8.65 13.14
CA CYS A 47 -7.75 -8.41 13.40
C CYS A 47 -7.14 -7.29 12.53
N ALA A 48 -7.97 -6.36 12.07
CA ALA A 48 -7.55 -5.28 11.18
C ALA A 48 -6.55 -4.33 11.84
N LYS A 49 -5.62 -3.79 11.04
CA LYS A 49 -4.80 -2.64 11.43
C LYS A 49 -5.72 -1.44 11.73
N VAL A 50 -5.32 -0.60 12.71
CA VAL A 50 -6.01 0.66 13.03
C VAL A 50 -6.32 1.47 11.76
N GLY A 51 -7.55 1.94 11.64
CA GLY A 51 -8.07 2.66 10.48
C GLY A 51 -8.54 1.76 9.32
N ARG A 52 -8.56 0.44 9.50
CA ARG A 52 -9.12 -0.53 8.54
C ARG A 52 -10.20 -1.35 9.22
N GLN A 53 -11.16 -1.83 8.42
CA GLN A 53 -12.24 -2.69 8.87
C GLN A 53 -12.66 -3.64 7.76
N TYR A 54 -13.30 -4.74 8.12
CA TYR A 54 -13.91 -5.63 7.14
C TYR A 54 -15.01 -4.88 6.37
N THR A 55 -14.86 -4.82 5.05
CA THR A 55 -15.84 -4.22 4.14
C THR A 55 -16.24 -5.29 3.13
N PRO A 56 -17.44 -5.89 3.25
CA PRO A 56 -17.87 -6.93 2.33
C PRO A 56 -18.00 -6.34 0.92
N ASN A 57 -17.44 -7.04 -0.07
CA ASN A 57 -17.57 -6.66 -1.47
C ASN A 57 -18.33 -7.78 -2.20
N PRO A 58 -19.56 -7.53 -2.69
CA PRO A 58 -20.40 -8.55 -3.30
C PRO A 58 -19.84 -9.09 -4.62
N ARG A 59 -18.81 -8.44 -5.19
CA ARG A 59 -18.13 -8.91 -6.41
C ARG A 59 -16.95 -9.84 -6.14
N LEU A 60 -16.56 -10.04 -4.88
CA LEU A 60 -15.47 -10.96 -4.54
C LEU A 60 -16.00 -12.38 -4.43
N GLU A 61 -15.38 -13.29 -5.17
CA GLU A 61 -15.62 -14.72 -5.12
C GLU A 61 -14.30 -15.49 -5.12
N LEU A 62 -14.33 -16.74 -4.68
CA LEU A 62 -13.18 -17.62 -4.78
C LEU A 62 -12.96 -18.00 -6.24
N VAL A 63 -11.93 -17.45 -6.87
CA VAL A 63 -11.51 -17.83 -8.23
C VAL A 63 -10.73 -19.13 -8.14
N ARG A 64 -11.21 -20.17 -8.84
CA ARG A 64 -10.48 -21.43 -9.01
C ARG A 64 -9.61 -21.32 -10.26
N LEU A 65 -8.35 -21.74 -10.14
CA LEU A 65 -7.44 -21.93 -11.28
C LEU A 65 -7.68 -23.29 -11.94
#